data_AF-A0A2V7YZF8-F1
#
_entry.id   AF-A0A2V7YZF8-F1
#
_cell.length_a   1.000
_cell.length_b   1.000
_cell.length_c   1.000
_cell.angle_alpha   90.00
_cell.angle_beta   90.00
_cell.angle_gamma   90.00
#
_symmetry.space_group_name_H-M   'P 1'
#
loop_
_entity.id
_entity.type
_entity.pdbx_description
1 polymer ?
#
loop_
_entity_poly.entity_id
_entity_poly.type
_entity_poly.pdbx_seq_one_letter_code
_entity_poly.pdbx_strand_id
1 'polypeptide(L)'
;MATKAAVKTATRHLNGVDRAGGELDSKVVLRVLAAVQRGDFSARMPSDWTGSAGKVAAALNAVIESNERLEHEIRRLNRHVGKEGQVKRAGIIHSGGAWASTLDAVNDLVEDLARPNTEIARVISAVANGDLSQTMALEIDGRPLQGQFLSTAKTVNTMVGQLNAFAGEVTRVAREVGTEGKLGGQAHVRGVGGVWKDLTDNVNLMAGNLTSQVRNIAEVTTAVQKGDLSKKITVDVRGEILELKQTINTMVDQLNAFASEVTRVAREVGTEGKLGGQADVRGVGGIWKDLTENVNLMAGNLTSQVRNIAE
;
A
#
# COMPACT_ATOMS: atom_id res chain seq x y z
N MET A 1 -64.30 -8.70 -74.05
CA MET A 1 -64.77 -7.99 -75.27
C MET A 1 -64.86 -6.51 -74.95
N ALA A 2 -64.36 -5.70 -75.88
CA ALA A 2 -64.06 -4.27 -75.73
C ALA A 2 -65.29 -3.36 -75.80
N THR A 3 -65.23 -2.21 -75.10
CA THR A 3 -65.60 -0.85 -75.60
C THR A 3 -65.27 0.17 -74.51
N LYS A 4 -64.17 0.92 -74.61
CA LYS A 4 -63.96 2.22 -75.30
C LYS A 4 -64.59 3.43 -74.60
N ALA A 5 -63.74 4.44 -74.44
CA ALA A 5 -63.89 5.64 -73.65
C ALA A 5 -64.58 6.82 -74.38
N ALA A 6 -64.84 7.83 -73.55
CA ALA A 6 -64.79 9.28 -73.80
C ALA A 6 -66.09 10.01 -74.21
N VAL A 7 -66.54 10.89 -73.32
CA VAL A 7 -67.20 12.16 -73.66
C VAL A 7 -66.60 13.29 -72.80
N LYS A 8 -66.54 14.46 -73.41
CA LYS A 8 -65.71 15.64 -73.19
C LYS A 8 -66.60 16.78 -72.68
N THR A 9 -66.16 17.62 -71.74
CA THR A 9 -66.73 18.98 -71.58
C THR A 9 -65.68 19.93 -70.99
N ALA A 10 -65.36 20.99 -71.76
CA ALA A 10 -64.64 22.19 -71.34
C ALA A 10 -65.58 23.06 -70.46
N THR A 11 -65.15 23.96 -69.57
CA THR A 11 -64.68 25.32 -69.92
C THR A 11 -64.35 26.09 -68.62
N ARG A 12 -63.11 26.57 -68.49
CA ARG A 12 -62.64 27.94 -68.10
C ARG A 12 -63.39 28.72 -66.99
N HIS A 13 -62.67 29.11 -65.92
CA HIS A 13 -62.46 30.49 -65.41
C HIS A 13 -61.61 30.40 -64.12
N LEU A 14 -60.32 30.80 -64.14
CA LEU A 14 -59.81 32.09 -63.69
C LEU A 14 -60.22 32.47 -62.26
N ASN A 15 -59.29 32.34 -61.32
CA ASN A 15 -58.78 33.49 -60.56
C ASN A 15 -57.48 33.11 -59.84
N GLY A 16 -56.40 33.75 -60.27
CA GLY A 16 -55.22 33.90 -59.43
C GLY A 16 -55.36 35.10 -58.51
N VAL A 17 -54.29 35.27 -57.74
CA VAL A 17 -53.84 36.47 -57.01
C VAL A 17 -54.17 36.47 -55.50
N ASP A 18 -53.11 36.78 -54.76
CA ASP A 18 -52.98 37.15 -53.34
C ASP A 18 -52.79 36.07 -52.27
N ARG A 19 -51.51 35.70 -52.04
CA ARG A 19 -50.91 35.70 -50.68
C ARG A 19 -49.44 36.14 -50.72
N ALA A 20 -49.21 37.41 -51.03
CA ALA A 20 -48.02 38.13 -50.58
C ALA A 20 -48.32 38.69 -49.19
N GLY A 21 -47.83 38.01 -48.16
CA GLY A 21 -48.01 38.41 -46.76
C GLY A 21 -47.65 37.25 -45.85
N GLY A 22 -46.39 37.16 -45.44
CA GLY A 22 -45.90 36.18 -44.47
C GLY A 22 -46.55 36.40 -43.11
N GLU A 23 -47.78 35.95 -42.95
CA GLU A 23 -48.48 35.91 -41.67
C GLU A 23 -47.95 34.75 -40.83
N LEU A 24 -47.65 35.05 -39.57
CA LEU A 24 -47.15 34.08 -38.60
C LEU A 24 -48.26 33.06 -38.29
N ASP A 25 -48.17 31.84 -38.82
CA ASP A 25 -49.11 30.77 -38.45
C ASP A 25 -48.84 30.31 -37.02
N SER A 26 -49.68 30.77 -36.11
CA SER A 26 -49.59 30.49 -34.68
C SER A 26 -49.73 28.99 -34.36
N LYS A 27 -50.41 28.20 -35.20
CA LYS A 27 -50.52 26.74 -35.00
C LYS A 27 -49.18 26.05 -35.26
N VAL A 28 -48.44 26.50 -36.27
CA VAL A 28 -47.11 25.97 -36.60
C VAL A 28 -46.11 26.34 -35.50
N VAL A 29 -46.11 27.60 -35.07
CA VAL A 29 -45.26 28.06 -33.96
C VAL A 29 -45.54 27.26 -32.68
N LEU A 30 -46.82 27.12 -32.31
CA LEU A 30 -47.23 26.37 -31.11
C LEU A 30 -46.81 24.90 -31.18
N ARG A 31 -46.94 24.26 -32.36
CA ARG A 31 -46.51 22.87 -32.56
C ARG A 31 -45.00 22.71 -32.36
N VAL A 32 -44.19 23.60 -32.95
CA VAL A 32 -42.73 23.55 -32.81
C VAL A 32 -42.33 23.83 -31.37
N LEU A 33 -42.90 24.85 -30.72
CA LEU A 33 -42.65 25.14 -29.32
C LEU A 33 -43.06 23.98 -28.40
N ALA A 34 -44.19 23.30 -28.67
CA ALA A 34 -44.63 22.12 -27.91
C ALA A 34 -43.73 20.90 -28.14
N ALA A 35 -43.09 20.77 -29.30
CA ALA A 35 -42.06 19.76 -29.53
C ALA A 35 -40.80 20.05 -28.70
N VAL A 36 -40.30 21.29 -28.79
CA VAL A 36 -39.13 21.77 -28.05
C VAL A 36 -39.35 21.69 -26.53
N GLN A 37 -40.54 22.05 -26.03
CA GLN A 37 -40.90 21.94 -24.62
C GLN A 37 -40.86 20.49 -24.11
N ARG A 38 -41.13 19.51 -24.99
CA ARG A 38 -41.01 18.08 -24.67
C ARG A 38 -39.59 17.52 -24.85
N GLY A 39 -38.62 18.38 -25.17
CA GLY A 39 -37.22 18.01 -25.40
C GLY A 39 -36.92 17.48 -26.80
N ASP A 40 -37.85 17.58 -27.75
CA ASP A 40 -37.60 17.27 -29.16
C ASP A 40 -36.98 18.49 -29.86
N PHE A 41 -35.65 18.55 -29.84
CA PHE A 41 -34.88 19.59 -30.52
C PHE A 41 -34.62 19.30 -32.00
N SER A 42 -35.21 18.24 -32.59
CA SER A 42 -35.13 18.00 -34.03
C SER A 42 -36.15 18.81 -34.84
N ALA A 43 -37.20 19.33 -34.18
CA ALA A 43 -38.21 20.17 -34.78
C ALA A 43 -37.61 21.48 -35.34
N ARG A 44 -38.13 21.94 -36.48
CA ARG A 44 -37.70 23.20 -37.12
C ARG A 44 -38.89 24.04 -37.57
N MET A 45 -38.75 25.35 -37.44
CA MET A 45 -39.63 26.31 -38.10
C MET A 45 -39.42 26.29 -39.61
N PRO A 46 -40.48 26.49 -40.42
CA PRO A 46 -40.37 26.55 -41.86
C PRO A 46 -39.43 27.66 -42.34
N SER A 47 -38.64 27.39 -43.39
CA SER A 47 -37.66 28.32 -43.98
C SER A 47 -38.21 29.18 -45.11
N ASP A 48 -39.41 28.88 -45.59
CA ASP A 48 -40.13 29.57 -46.65
C ASP A 48 -40.87 30.83 -46.18
N TRP A 49 -40.92 31.06 -44.86
CA TRP A 49 -41.49 32.27 -44.27
C TRP A 49 -40.60 33.48 -44.55
N THR A 50 -41.19 34.57 -45.02
CA THR A 50 -40.50 35.81 -45.35
C THR A 50 -40.97 36.97 -44.45
N GLY A 51 -40.25 38.09 -44.46
CA GLY A 51 -40.57 39.24 -43.61
C GLY A 51 -40.38 38.97 -42.11
N SER A 52 -41.24 39.54 -41.27
CA SER A 52 -41.16 39.40 -39.81
C SER A 52 -41.35 37.96 -39.33
N ALA A 53 -42.24 37.19 -39.97
CA ALA A 53 -42.44 35.77 -39.67
C ALA A 53 -41.17 34.94 -39.95
N GLY A 54 -40.46 35.23 -41.04
CA GLY A 54 -39.16 34.62 -41.36
C GLY A 54 -38.08 34.94 -40.32
N LYS A 55 -38.03 36.18 -39.81
CA LYS A 55 -37.10 36.57 -38.73
C LYS A 55 -37.38 35.81 -37.43
N VAL A 56 -38.67 35.63 -37.07
CA VAL A 56 -39.07 34.83 -35.90
C VAL A 56 -38.70 33.35 -36.09
N ALA A 57 -38.96 32.79 -37.29
CA ALA A 57 -38.59 31.41 -37.62
C ALA A 57 -37.06 31.17 -37.50
N ALA A 58 -36.25 32.09 -38.02
CA ALA A 58 -34.79 32.02 -37.92
C ALA A 58 -34.30 32.11 -36.47
N ALA A 59 -34.82 33.06 -35.69
CA ALA A 59 -34.45 33.21 -34.28
C ALA A 59 -34.83 31.97 -33.45
N LEU A 60 -36.03 31.41 -33.67
CA LEU A 60 -36.46 30.21 -32.96
C LEU A 60 -35.63 28.99 -33.38
N ASN A 61 -35.32 28.82 -34.66
CA ASN A 61 -34.43 27.75 -35.12
C ASN A 61 -33.03 27.86 -34.50
N ALA A 62 -32.48 29.06 -34.34
CA ALA A 62 -31.19 29.26 -33.67
C ALA A 62 -31.23 28.85 -32.19
N VAL A 63 -32.33 29.14 -31.48
CA VAL A 63 -32.53 28.67 -30.10
C VAL A 63 -32.63 27.14 -30.04
N ILE A 64 -33.38 26.53 -30.95
CA ILE A 64 -33.52 25.07 -31.02
C ILE A 64 -32.17 24.40 -31.29
N GLU A 65 -31.40 24.94 -32.23
CA GLU A 65 -30.05 24.44 -32.54
C GLU A 65 -29.11 24.55 -31.34
N SER A 66 -29.17 25.67 -30.59
CA SER A 66 -28.40 25.83 -29.37
C SER A 66 -28.75 24.77 -28.32
N ASN A 67 -30.05 24.49 -28.14
CA ASN A 67 -30.51 23.48 -27.19
C ASN A 67 -30.10 22.06 -27.60
N GLU A 68 -30.21 21.72 -28.89
CA GLU A 68 -29.78 20.42 -29.42
C GLU A 68 -28.29 20.18 -29.18
N ARG A 69 -27.46 21.21 -29.40
CA ARG A 69 -26.01 21.14 -29.19
C ARG A 69 -25.65 20.97 -27.71
N LEU A 70 -26.27 21.73 -26.80
CA LEU A 70 -26.06 21.60 -25.36
C LEU A 70 -26.40 20.18 -24.88
N GLU A 71 -27.53 19.67 -25.34
CA GLU A 71 -28.01 18.34 -25.03
C GLU A 71 -26.98 17.26 -25.43
N HIS A 72 -26.43 17.37 -26.64
CA HIS A 72 -25.38 16.49 -27.11
C HIS A 72 -24.09 16.59 -26.29
N GLU A 73 -23.70 17.81 -25.89
CA GLU A 73 -22.48 18.01 -25.10
C GLU A 73 -22.64 17.46 -23.68
N ILE A 74 -23.79 17.63 -23.04
CA ILE A 74 -24.09 17.03 -21.72
C ILE A 74 -24.03 15.50 -21.81
N ARG A 75 -24.62 14.88 -22.84
CA ARG A 75 -24.52 13.42 -23.04
C ARG A 75 -23.08 12.97 -23.28
N ARG A 76 -22.30 13.76 -24.02
CA ARG A 76 -20.89 13.49 -24.29
C ARG A 76 -20.07 13.55 -23.01
N LEU A 77 -20.21 14.60 -22.21
CA LEU A 77 -19.55 14.74 -20.91
C LEU A 77 -19.91 13.59 -19.98
N ASN A 78 -21.20 13.24 -19.87
CA ASN A 78 -21.65 12.15 -19.01
C ASN A 78 -21.00 10.80 -19.38
N ARG A 79 -20.81 10.52 -20.68
CA ARG A 79 -20.09 9.30 -21.10
C ARG A 79 -18.62 9.33 -20.69
N HIS A 80 -17.91 10.41 -20.98
CA HIS A 80 -16.47 10.48 -20.73
C HIS A 80 -16.12 10.57 -19.25
N VAL A 81 -16.77 11.48 -18.51
CA VAL A 81 -16.50 11.70 -17.08
C VAL A 81 -17.13 10.58 -16.24
N GLY A 82 -18.38 10.20 -16.55
CA GLY A 82 -19.14 9.26 -15.72
C GLY A 82 -18.85 7.78 -15.96
N LYS A 83 -18.45 7.38 -17.18
CA LYS A 83 -18.22 5.95 -17.51
C LYS A 83 -16.78 5.61 -17.81
N GLU A 84 -16.07 6.51 -18.47
CA GLU A 84 -14.68 6.26 -18.91
C GLU A 84 -13.65 6.79 -17.91
N GLY A 85 -14.07 7.58 -16.91
CA GLY A 85 -13.17 8.23 -15.94
C GLY A 85 -12.24 9.25 -16.60
N GLN A 86 -12.52 9.66 -17.84
CA GLN A 86 -11.70 10.60 -18.60
C GLN A 86 -12.21 12.02 -18.38
N VAL A 87 -11.36 12.84 -17.77
CA VAL A 87 -11.62 14.26 -17.60
C VAL A 87 -11.42 14.94 -18.96
N LYS A 88 -12.51 15.16 -19.69
CA LYS A 88 -12.51 15.93 -20.94
C LYS A 88 -13.37 17.16 -20.74
N ARG A 89 -12.81 18.33 -21.07
CA ARG A 89 -13.55 19.58 -21.13
C ARG A 89 -14.63 19.50 -22.21
N ALA A 90 -15.76 20.15 -21.97
CA ALA A 90 -16.70 20.45 -23.02
C ALA A 90 -16.04 21.36 -24.06
N GLY A 91 -16.32 21.12 -25.34
CA GLY A 91 -15.83 21.99 -26.40
C GLY A 91 -16.38 23.42 -26.24
N ILE A 92 -15.53 24.44 -26.38
CA ILE A 92 -15.94 25.85 -26.36
C ILE A 92 -16.87 26.09 -27.56
N ILE A 93 -18.14 26.40 -27.29
CA ILE A 93 -19.10 26.74 -28.33
C ILE A 93 -19.04 28.25 -28.55
N HIS A 94 -18.81 28.67 -29.79
CA HIS A 94 -18.81 30.08 -30.22
C HIS A 94 -20.24 30.67 -30.24
N SER A 95 -20.89 30.70 -29.09
CA SER A 95 -22.18 31.36 -28.89
C SER A 95 -22.13 32.09 -27.56
N GLY A 96 -21.76 33.37 -27.60
CA GLY A 96 -21.64 34.23 -26.42
C GLY A 96 -22.96 34.37 -25.66
N GLY A 97 -22.86 34.76 -24.38
CA GLY A 97 -24.00 34.96 -23.47
C GLY A 97 -24.09 33.89 -22.38
N ALA A 98 -25.29 33.74 -21.77
CA ALA A 98 -25.53 32.86 -20.62
C ALA A 98 -25.27 31.36 -20.87
N TRP A 99 -25.23 30.93 -22.14
CA TRP A 99 -24.92 29.57 -22.52
C TRP A 99 -23.44 29.23 -22.34
N ALA A 100 -22.55 30.17 -22.70
CA ALA A 100 -21.12 30.01 -22.46
C ALA A 100 -20.84 29.88 -20.95
N SER A 101 -21.43 30.75 -20.12
CA SER A 101 -21.28 30.68 -18.67
C SER A 101 -21.82 29.38 -18.05
N THR A 102 -22.85 28.78 -18.65
CA THR A 102 -23.38 27.49 -18.17
C THR A 102 -22.42 26.35 -18.47
N LEU A 103 -21.85 26.32 -19.68
CA LEU A 103 -20.83 25.33 -20.04
C LEU A 103 -19.55 25.50 -19.23
N ASP A 104 -19.14 26.74 -18.97
CA ASP A 104 -18.00 27.04 -18.10
C ASP A 104 -18.27 26.52 -16.68
N ALA A 105 -19.46 26.77 -16.11
CA ALA A 105 -19.82 26.24 -14.79
C ALA A 105 -19.83 24.70 -14.73
N VAL A 106 -20.25 24.03 -15.80
CA VAL A 106 -20.18 22.55 -15.89
C VAL A 106 -18.74 22.07 -15.98
N ASN A 107 -17.90 22.75 -16.77
CA ASN A 107 -16.48 22.43 -16.88
C ASN A 107 -15.75 22.62 -15.54
N ASP A 108 -16.03 23.72 -14.84
CA ASP A 108 -15.49 24.01 -13.52
C ASP A 108 -15.89 22.92 -12.52
N LEU A 109 -17.16 22.48 -12.52
CA LEU A 109 -17.61 21.38 -11.67
C LEU A 109 -16.90 20.07 -11.99
N VAL A 110 -16.77 19.73 -13.28
CA VAL A 110 -16.05 18.51 -13.70
C VAL A 110 -14.59 18.57 -13.24
N GLU A 111 -13.95 19.73 -13.37
CA GLU A 111 -12.56 19.94 -12.98
C GLU A 111 -12.36 19.88 -11.45
N ASP A 112 -13.26 20.53 -10.69
CA ASP A 112 -13.26 20.54 -9.23
C ASP A 112 -13.49 19.14 -8.64
N LEU A 113 -14.25 18.28 -9.31
CA LEU A 113 -14.45 16.87 -8.91
C LEU A 113 -13.31 15.95 -9.38
N ALA A 114 -12.72 16.25 -10.53
CA ALA A 114 -11.68 15.42 -11.14
C ALA A 114 -10.33 15.55 -10.43
N ARG A 115 -9.91 16.78 -10.13
CA ARG A 115 -8.57 17.06 -9.59
C ARG A 115 -8.28 16.29 -8.30
N PRO A 116 -9.15 16.28 -7.27
CA PRO A 116 -8.90 15.51 -6.04
C PRO A 116 -8.79 14.00 -6.30
N ASN A 117 -9.58 13.45 -7.23
CA ASN A 117 -9.54 12.03 -7.57
C ASN A 117 -8.23 11.63 -8.26
N THR A 118 -7.72 12.49 -9.15
CA THR A 118 -6.40 12.28 -9.76
C THR A 118 -5.29 12.31 -8.72
N GLU A 119 -5.35 13.21 -7.74
CA GLU A 119 -4.38 13.25 -6.65
C GLU A 119 -4.43 12.02 -5.74
N ILE A 120 -5.64 11.55 -5.42
CA ILE A 120 -5.80 10.30 -4.66
C ILE A 120 -5.15 9.14 -5.41
N ALA A 121 -5.43 9.00 -6.71
CA ALA A 121 -4.84 7.94 -7.52
C ALA A 121 -3.30 8.02 -7.53
N ARG A 122 -2.74 9.22 -7.68
CA ARG A 122 -1.29 9.45 -7.67
C ARG A 122 -0.66 9.01 -6.35
N VAL A 123 -1.23 9.41 -5.21
CA VAL A 123 -0.71 9.05 -3.88
C VAL A 123 -0.83 7.54 -3.64
N ILE A 124 -1.95 6.92 -4.02
CA ILE A 124 -2.12 5.46 -3.90
C ILE A 124 -1.08 4.73 -4.77
N SER A 125 -0.83 5.18 -6.00
CA SER A 125 0.21 4.62 -6.86
C SER A 125 1.61 4.80 -6.28
N ALA A 126 1.92 5.94 -5.67
CA ALA A 126 3.19 6.17 -4.99
C ALA A 126 3.38 5.18 -3.82
N VAL A 127 2.37 5.04 -2.96
CA VAL A 127 2.37 4.09 -1.84
C VAL A 127 2.52 2.66 -2.33
N ALA A 128 1.83 2.27 -3.40
CA ALA A 128 1.94 0.94 -3.99
C ALA A 128 3.36 0.64 -4.52
N ASN A 129 4.09 1.67 -4.97
CA ASN A 129 5.48 1.57 -5.40
C ASN A 129 6.48 1.73 -4.24
N GLY A 130 6.00 1.85 -3.00
CA GLY A 130 6.83 2.01 -1.80
C GLY A 130 7.30 3.43 -1.50
N ASP A 131 6.85 4.44 -2.25
CA ASP A 131 7.12 5.84 -1.96
C ASP A 131 6.10 6.40 -0.95
N LEU A 132 6.48 6.37 0.32
CA LEU A 132 5.68 6.87 1.44
C LEU A 132 5.96 8.35 1.76
N SER A 133 6.78 9.02 0.96
CA SER A 133 7.02 10.47 1.10
C SER A 133 5.89 11.32 0.49
N GLN A 134 5.10 10.72 -0.39
CA GLN A 134 4.01 11.38 -1.11
C GLN A 134 2.74 11.43 -0.25
N THR A 135 2.22 12.62 -0.04
CA THR A 135 0.96 12.86 0.69
C THR A 135 -0.05 13.60 -0.17
N MET A 136 -1.33 13.49 0.18
CA MET A 136 -2.40 14.32 -0.37
C MET A 136 -2.18 15.78 0.04
N ALA A 137 -2.18 16.67 -0.95
CA ALA A 137 -2.24 18.11 -0.69
C ALA A 137 -3.59 18.45 -0.04
N LEU A 138 -3.56 19.29 1.00
CA LEU A 138 -4.77 19.81 1.66
C LEU A 138 -5.33 21.05 0.96
N GLU A 139 -4.60 21.55 -0.03
CA GLU A 139 -4.90 22.72 -0.84
C GLU A 139 -4.54 22.40 -2.29
N ILE A 140 -5.42 22.77 -3.22
CA ILE A 140 -5.23 22.56 -4.66
C ILE A 140 -5.48 23.91 -5.34
N ASP A 141 -4.50 24.38 -6.12
CA ASP A 141 -4.56 25.66 -6.88
C ASP A 141 -4.98 26.88 -6.04
N GLY A 142 -4.41 27.01 -4.84
CA GLY A 142 -4.68 28.15 -3.95
C GLY A 142 -5.98 28.02 -3.14
N ARG A 143 -6.69 26.90 -3.25
CA ARG A 143 -7.98 26.67 -2.58
C ARG A 143 -7.89 25.47 -1.62
N PRO A 144 -8.23 25.66 -0.32
CA PRO A 144 -8.23 24.55 0.61
C PRO A 144 -9.31 23.54 0.24
N LEU A 145 -9.00 22.25 0.37
CA LEU A 145 -10.00 21.20 0.26
C LEU A 145 -11.05 21.39 1.36
N GLN A 146 -12.31 21.14 1.01
CA GLN A 146 -13.44 21.27 1.93
C GLN A 146 -14.29 20.00 1.96
N GLY A 147 -15.11 19.87 3.00
CA GLY A 147 -16.09 18.80 3.14
C GLY A 147 -15.48 17.40 3.00
N GLN A 148 -16.09 16.58 2.14
CA GLN A 148 -15.69 15.19 1.95
C GLN A 148 -14.28 15.04 1.38
N PHE A 149 -13.85 15.91 0.45
CA PHE A 149 -12.51 15.84 -0.11
C PHE A 149 -11.42 16.07 0.94
N LEU A 150 -11.63 17.03 1.84
CA LEU A 150 -10.71 17.24 2.96
C LEU A 150 -10.66 16.04 3.89
N SER A 151 -11.81 15.44 4.20
CA SER A 151 -11.87 14.25 5.04
C SER A 151 -11.11 13.09 4.40
N THR A 152 -11.32 12.84 3.11
CA THR A 152 -10.61 11.79 2.37
C THR A 152 -9.11 12.06 2.35
N ALA A 153 -8.68 13.28 2.04
CA ALA A 153 -7.26 13.66 2.04
C ALA A 153 -6.61 13.42 3.41
N LYS A 154 -7.29 13.78 4.51
CA LYS A 154 -6.81 13.52 5.88
C LYS A 154 -6.69 12.03 6.19
N THR A 155 -7.68 11.22 5.78
CA THR A 155 -7.65 9.77 5.96
C THR A 155 -6.50 9.14 5.18
N VAL A 156 -6.31 9.53 3.91
CA VAL A 156 -5.19 9.06 3.09
C VAL A 156 -3.85 9.45 3.74
N ASN A 157 -3.69 10.70 4.17
CA ASN A 157 -2.47 11.15 4.85
C ASN A 157 -2.20 10.41 6.15
N THR A 158 -3.24 10.08 6.91
CA THR A 158 -3.11 9.28 8.13
C THR A 158 -2.62 7.87 7.81
N MET A 159 -3.16 7.24 6.76
CA MET A 159 -2.74 5.92 6.31
C MET A 159 -1.29 5.92 5.80
N VAL A 160 -0.90 6.91 4.97
CA VAL A 160 0.50 7.09 4.54
C VAL A 160 1.42 7.30 5.74
N GLY A 161 1.03 8.13 6.70
CA GLY A 161 1.80 8.37 7.92
C GLY A 161 2.00 7.12 8.77
N GLN A 162 0.95 6.30 8.95
CA GLN A 162 1.04 5.03 9.67
C GLN A 162 1.96 4.04 8.95
N LEU A 163 1.85 3.91 7.63
CA LEU A 163 2.73 3.08 6.81
C LEU A 163 4.19 3.52 6.94
N ASN A 164 4.45 4.82 6.83
CA ASN A 164 5.79 5.37 6.89
C ASN A 164 6.43 5.17 8.27
N ALA A 165 5.67 5.42 9.34
CA ALA A 165 6.12 5.18 10.70
C ALA A 165 6.43 3.70 10.96
N PHE A 166 5.57 2.79 10.51
CA PHE A 166 5.80 1.35 10.64
C PHE A 166 7.03 0.90 9.85
N ALA A 167 7.15 1.31 8.58
CA ALA A 167 8.29 0.95 7.74
C ALA A 167 9.62 1.42 8.35
N GLY A 168 9.68 2.68 8.79
CA GLY A 168 10.87 3.23 9.45
C GLY A 168 11.23 2.46 10.72
N GLU A 169 10.23 2.05 11.50
CA GLU A 169 10.45 1.34 12.75
C GLU A 169 10.92 -0.11 12.55
N VAL A 170 10.36 -0.82 11.57
CA VAL A 170 10.84 -2.15 11.19
C VAL A 170 12.28 -2.08 10.69
N THR A 171 12.61 -1.11 9.82
CA THR A 171 13.99 -0.91 9.36
C THR A 171 14.94 -0.62 10.52
N ARG A 172 14.51 0.22 11.48
CA ARG A 172 15.33 0.55 12.65
C ARG A 172 15.59 -0.68 13.53
N VAL A 173 14.55 -1.43 13.89
CA VAL A 173 14.68 -2.64 14.74
C VAL A 173 15.49 -3.72 14.06
N ALA A 174 15.26 -3.96 12.76
CA ALA A 174 16.04 -4.92 11.98
C ALA A 174 17.53 -4.56 11.97
N ARG A 175 17.85 -3.27 11.80
CA ARG A 175 19.23 -2.79 11.84
C ARG A 175 19.84 -2.91 13.24
N GLU A 176 19.14 -2.48 14.28
CA GLU A 176 19.65 -2.51 15.66
C GLU A 176 19.86 -3.93 16.17
N VAL A 177 18.84 -4.78 16.09
CA VAL A 177 18.87 -6.14 16.65
C VAL A 177 19.59 -7.10 15.71
N GLY A 178 19.35 -6.99 14.40
CA GLY A 178 19.87 -7.93 13.40
C GLY A 178 21.27 -7.60 12.88
N THR A 179 21.65 -6.31 12.77
CA THR A 179 22.94 -5.91 12.18
C THR A 179 23.91 -5.35 13.22
N GLU A 180 23.45 -4.45 14.09
CA GLU A 180 24.32 -3.81 15.10
C GLU A 180 24.50 -4.65 16.37
N GLY A 181 23.70 -5.71 16.55
CA GLY A 181 23.73 -6.54 17.75
C GLY A 181 23.28 -5.80 19.02
N LYS A 182 22.59 -4.66 18.89
CA LYS A 182 21.99 -3.93 20.01
C LYS A 182 20.71 -4.64 20.47
N LEU A 183 20.90 -5.63 21.32
CA LEU A 183 19.82 -6.48 21.82
C LEU A 183 18.87 -5.69 22.74
N GLY A 184 17.57 -5.80 22.49
CA GLY A 184 16.51 -5.11 23.25
C GLY A 184 15.79 -4.00 22.46
N GLY A 185 16.18 -3.76 21.21
CA GLY A 185 15.44 -2.87 20.31
C GLY A 185 14.01 -3.38 20.08
N GLN A 186 13.03 -2.49 20.24
CA GLN A 186 11.61 -2.77 20.04
C GLN A 186 10.97 -1.68 19.18
N ALA A 187 10.02 -2.10 18.36
CA ALA A 187 9.20 -1.25 17.53
C ALA A 187 8.12 -0.53 18.36
N HIS A 188 8.02 0.79 18.22
CA HIS A 188 7.01 1.64 18.82
C HIS A 188 6.33 2.52 17.76
N VAL A 189 5.19 2.04 17.24
CA VAL A 189 4.37 2.80 16.30
C VAL A 189 3.16 3.39 17.05
N ARG A 190 3.02 4.72 17.07
CA ARG A 190 1.92 5.39 17.79
C ARG A 190 0.64 5.35 16.98
N GLY A 191 -0.50 5.20 17.68
CA GLY A 191 -1.83 5.32 17.07
C GLY A 191 -2.19 4.18 16.12
N VAL A 192 -1.51 3.03 16.21
CA VAL A 192 -1.85 1.83 15.44
C VAL A 192 -2.86 0.96 16.18
N GLY A 193 -3.81 0.43 15.42
CA GLY A 193 -4.78 -0.56 15.87
C GLY A 193 -5.00 -1.61 14.78
N GLY A 194 -5.68 -2.71 15.12
CA GLY A 194 -5.90 -3.84 14.20
C GLY A 194 -4.58 -4.44 13.69
N VAL A 195 -4.53 -4.77 12.40
CA VAL A 195 -3.40 -5.46 11.76
C VAL A 195 -2.05 -4.77 12.00
N TRP A 196 -2.02 -3.43 12.03
CA TRP A 196 -0.78 -2.68 12.27
C TRP A 196 -0.19 -2.92 13.65
N LYS A 197 -1.06 -3.04 14.65
CA LYS A 197 -0.65 -3.38 16.01
C LYS A 197 -0.13 -4.81 16.05
N ASP A 198 -0.86 -5.76 15.48
CA ASP A 198 -0.48 -7.17 15.48
C ASP A 198 0.88 -7.38 14.79
N LEU A 199 1.14 -6.67 13.67
CA LEU A 199 2.43 -6.70 12.99
C LEU A 199 3.56 -6.12 13.85
N THR A 200 3.31 -5.00 14.54
CA THR A 200 4.28 -4.38 15.46
C THR A 200 4.61 -5.32 16.61
N ASP A 201 3.59 -5.97 17.19
CA ASP A 201 3.74 -6.90 18.30
C ASP A 201 4.51 -8.17 17.86
N ASN A 202 4.29 -8.66 16.64
CA ASN A 202 5.05 -9.78 16.07
C ASN A 202 6.54 -9.44 15.86
N VAL A 203 6.86 -8.24 15.35
CA VAL A 203 8.25 -7.77 15.21
C VAL A 203 8.92 -7.69 16.59
N ASN A 204 8.19 -7.18 17.58
CA ASN A 204 8.67 -7.11 18.96
C ASN A 204 8.89 -8.48 19.59
N LEU A 205 8.01 -9.45 19.32
CA LEU A 205 8.16 -10.82 19.79
C LEU A 205 9.41 -11.47 19.20
N MET A 206 9.62 -11.31 17.89
CA MET A 206 10.82 -11.80 17.20
C MET A 206 12.10 -11.16 17.78
N ALA A 207 12.14 -9.84 17.89
CA ALA A 207 13.29 -9.11 18.43
C ALA A 207 13.58 -9.46 19.89
N GLY A 208 12.53 -9.63 20.71
CA GLY A 208 12.63 -10.03 22.10
C GLY A 208 13.14 -11.46 22.28
N ASN A 209 12.65 -12.39 21.45
CA ASN A 209 13.14 -13.77 21.43
C ASN A 209 14.63 -13.82 21.07
N LEU A 210 15.04 -13.19 19.96
CA LEU A 210 16.46 -13.16 19.57
C LEU A 210 17.33 -12.51 20.65
N THR A 211 16.87 -11.41 21.24
CA THR A 211 17.55 -10.72 22.33
C THR A 211 17.78 -11.62 23.54
N SER A 212 16.73 -12.30 24.03
CA SER A 212 16.83 -13.15 25.21
C SER A 212 17.73 -14.37 24.97
N GLN A 213 17.62 -14.97 23.79
CA GLN A 213 18.40 -16.14 23.39
C GLN A 213 19.89 -15.82 23.30
N VAL A 214 20.26 -14.78 22.54
CA VAL A 214 21.67 -14.39 22.35
C VAL A 214 22.29 -13.90 23.65
N ARG A 215 21.54 -13.13 24.47
CA ARG A 215 22.04 -12.65 25.76
C ARG A 215 22.32 -13.79 26.73
N ASN A 216 21.44 -14.79 26.81
CA ASN A 216 21.66 -15.93 27.71
C ASN A 216 22.86 -16.80 27.26
N ILE A 217 23.05 -16.96 25.96
CA ILE A 217 24.26 -17.61 25.41
C ILE A 217 25.51 -16.82 25.82
N ALA A 218 25.52 -15.51 25.61
CA ALA A 218 26.66 -14.66 25.95
C ALA A 218 27.00 -14.69 27.46
N GLU A 219 25.99 -14.71 28.33
CA GLU A 219 26.16 -14.85 29.78
C GLU A 219 26.87 -16.16 30.14
N VAL A 220 26.41 -17.28 29.58
CA VAL A 220 27.00 -18.60 29.85
C VAL A 220 28.42 -18.70 29.30
N THR A 221 28.67 -18.24 28.07
CA THR A 221 30.03 -18.22 27.51
C THR A 221 30.98 -17.32 28.33
N THR A 222 30.48 -16.19 28.84
CA THR A 222 31.25 -15.32 29.74
C THR A 222 31.53 -16.00 31.08
N ALA A 223 30.57 -16.73 31.65
CA ALA A 223 30.76 -17.49 32.88
C ALA A 223 31.84 -18.56 32.71
N VAL A 224 31.77 -19.32 31.62
CA VAL A 224 32.78 -20.32 31.26
C VAL A 224 34.16 -19.70 31.11
N GLN A 225 34.27 -18.54 30.46
CA GLN A 225 35.53 -17.80 30.33
C GLN A 225 36.11 -17.36 31.68
N LYS A 226 35.25 -17.10 32.68
CA LYS A 226 35.65 -16.78 34.06
C LYS A 226 35.90 -18.02 34.93
N GLY A 227 35.75 -19.23 34.37
CA GLY A 227 35.90 -20.50 35.09
C GLY A 227 34.66 -20.94 35.87
N ASP A 228 33.52 -20.25 35.74
CA ASP A 228 32.24 -20.68 36.32
C ASP A 228 31.53 -21.65 35.37
N LEU A 229 31.75 -22.94 35.60
CA LEU A 229 31.16 -24.04 34.83
C LEU A 229 29.82 -24.52 35.41
N SER A 230 29.27 -23.80 36.41
CA SER A 230 27.95 -24.11 36.98
C SER A 230 26.80 -23.54 36.15
N LYS A 231 27.08 -22.60 35.25
CA LYS A 231 26.07 -21.93 34.41
C LYS A 231 25.75 -22.72 33.16
N LYS A 232 24.46 -22.83 32.85
CA LYS A 232 23.94 -23.40 31.61
C LYS A 232 22.92 -22.49 30.97
N ILE A 233 22.75 -22.65 29.66
CA ILE A 233 21.68 -21.99 28.92
C ILE A 233 20.37 -22.68 29.32
N THR A 234 19.42 -21.92 29.85
CA THR A 234 18.13 -22.44 30.36
C THR A 234 16.93 -21.99 29.55
N VAL A 235 17.05 -20.91 28.79
CA VAL A 235 15.96 -20.33 27.98
C VAL A 235 15.35 -21.38 27.04
N ASP A 236 14.02 -21.36 26.89
CA ASP A 236 13.30 -22.21 25.96
C ASP A 236 13.56 -21.76 24.53
N VAL A 237 14.05 -22.68 23.70
CA VAL A 237 14.53 -22.42 22.34
C VAL A 237 14.19 -23.60 21.46
N ARG A 238 14.03 -23.33 20.15
CA ARG A 238 13.64 -24.32 19.14
C ARG A 238 14.52 -24.18 17.90
N GLY A 239 14.51 -25.20 17.05
CA GLY A 239 15.28 -25.22 15.80
C GLY A 239 16.79 -25.10 16.02
N GLU A 240 17.47 -24.35 15.16
CA GLU A 240 18.93 -24.19 15.19
C GLU A 240 19.46 -23.61 16.52
N ILE A 241 18.66 -22.79 17.20
CA ILE A 241 19.06 -22.24 18.52
C ILE A 241 19.03 -23.32 19.60
N LEU A 242 18.15 -24.34 19.49
CA LEU A 242 18.16 -25.48 20.40
C LEU A 242 19.40 -26.34 20.23
N GLU A 243 19.82 -26.57 18.98
CA GLU A 243 21.06 -27.28 18.69
C GLU A 243 22.26 -26.53 19.26
N LEU A 244 22.34 -25.21 19.04
CA LEU A 244 23.38 -24.36 19.62
C LEU A 244 23.40 -24.43 21.16
N LYS A 245 22.22 -24.35 21.80
CA LYS A 245 22.08 -24.51 23.26
C LYS A 245 22.62 -25.86 23.72
N GLN A 246 22.28 -26.95 23.04
CA GLN A 246 22.73 -28.30 23.39
C GLN A 246 24.24 -28.44 23.22
N THR A 247 24.81 -27.94 22.13
CA THR A 247 26.25 -27.94 21.89
C THR A 247 27.00 -27.19 22.98
N ILE A 248 26.56 -25.98 23.33
CA ILE A 248 27.20 -25.18 24.38
C ILE A 248 27.07 -25.85 25.74
N ASN A 249 25.87 -26.33 26.11
CA ASN A 249 25.69 -26.99 27.40
C ASN A 249 26.53 -28.28 27.50
N THR A 250 26.66 -29.04 26.42
CA THR A 250 27.52 -30.25 26.38
C THR A 250 28.99 -29.89 26.54
N MET A 251 29.45 -28.82 25.90
CA MET A 251 30.81 -28.30 26.10
C MET A 251 31.03 -27.90 27.56
N VAL A 252 30.08 -27.22 28.20
CA VAL A 252 30.18 -26.86 29.64
C VAL A 252 30.28 -28.11 30.50
N ASP A 253 29.49 -29.14 30.23
CA ASP A 253 29.53 -30.40 30.96
C ASP A 253 30.89 -31.12 30.82
N GLN A 254 31.44 -31.16 29.61
CA GLN A 254 32.76 -31.74 29.33
C GLN A 254 33.88 -30.98 30.05
N LEU A 255 33.84 -29.64 30.01
CA LEU A 255 34.78 -28.78 30.74
C LEU A 255 34.72 -29.03 32.24
N ASN A 256 33.51 -29.14 32.80
CA ASN A 256 33.31 -29.33 34.23
C ASN A 256 33.82 -30.70 34.69
N ALA A 257 33.53 -31.76 33.91
CA ALA A 257 34.06 -33.10 34.16
C ALA A 257 35.59 -33.13 34.11
N PHE A 258 36.19 -32.51 33.09
CA PHE A 258 37.64 -32.42 32.96
C PHE A 258 38.28 -31.66 34.13
N ALA A 259 37.74 -30.49 34.49
CA ALA A 259 38.25 -29.68 35.61
C ALA A 259 38.19 -30.44 36.95
N SER A 260 37.09 -31.15 37.21
CA SER A 260 36.93 -32.00 38.38
C SER A 260 37.99 -33.11 38.40
N GLU A 261 38.20 -33.77 37.27
CA GLU A 261 39.09 -34.92 37.18
C GLU A 261 40.57 -34.54 37.32
N VAL A 262 40.98 -33.45 36.67
CA VAL A 262 42.34 -32.90 36.84
C VAL A 262 42.59 -32.50 38.29
N THR A 263 41.62 -31.83 38.93
CA THR A 263 41.74 -31.45 40.34
C THR A 263 41.86 -32.67 41.24
N ARG A 264 41.08 -33.72 40.97
CA ARG A 264 41.11 -34.98 41.72
C ARG A 264 42.47 -35.67 41.60
N VAL A 265 42.98 -35.87 40.37
CA VAL A 265 44.25 -36.55 40.13
C VAL A 265 45.43 -35.76 40.69
N ALA A 266 45.44 -34.43 40.51
CA ALA A 266 46.47 -33.57 41.09
C ALA A 266 46.51 -33.67 42.62
N ARG A 267 45.33 -33.76 43.27
CA ARG A 267 45.22 -33.93 44.72
C ARG A 267 45.68 -35.32 45.16
N GLU A 268 45.19 -36.38 44.52
CA GLU A 268 45.51 -37.77 44.89
C GLU A 268 46.99 -38.10 44.69
N VAL A 269 47.53 -37.86 43.49
CA VAL A 269 48.89 -38.24 43.14
C VAL A 269 49.90 -37.22 43.65
N GLY A 270 49.58 -35.93 43.55
CA GLY A 270 50.51 -34.85 43.87
C GLY A 270 50.53 -34.45 45.35
N THR A 271 49.39 -34.51 46.05
CA THR A 271 49.29 -34.03 47.45
C THR A 271 49.11 -35.16 48.46
N GLU A 272 48.21 -36.12 48.20
CA GLU A 272 47.93 -37.23 49.12
C GLU A 272 48.92 -38.40 48.97
N GLY A 273 49.75 -38.41 47.92
CA GLY A 273 50.70 -39.49 47.65
C GLY A 273 50.03 -40.82 47.28
N LYS A 274 48.77 -40.81 46.87
CA LYS A 274 48.06 -41.99 46.35
C LYS A 274 48.53 -42.26 44.92
N LEU A 275 49.58 -43.05 44.82
CA LEU A 275 50.23 -43.36 43.55
C LEU A 275 49.35 -44.26 42.67
N GLY A 276 49.29 -43.96 41.37
CA GLY A 276 48.53 -44.71 40.36
C GLY A 276 47.16 -44.11 40.00
N GLY A 277 46.79 -42.96 40.56
CA GLY A 277 45.58 -42.24 40.15
C GLY A 277 45.64 -41.77 38.69
N GLN A 278 44.56 -42.00 37.94
CA GLN A 278 44.42 -41.59 36.54
C GLN A 278 43.10 -40.84 36.36
N ALA A 279 43.12 -39.86 35.46
CA ALA A 279 41.97 -39.13 34.96
C ALA A 279 41.20 -39.99 33.94
N ASP A 280 39.90 -40.15 34.17
CA ASP A 280 38.94 -40.70 33.22
C ASP A 280 37.83 -39.68 32.94
N VAL A 281 37.90 -39.03 31.79
CA VAL A 281 36.87 -38.08 31.35
C VAL A 281 36.10 -38.70 30.18
N ARG A 282 34.82 -39.02 30.41
CA ARG A 282 34.00 -39.71 29.40
C ARG A 282 33.49 -38.77 28.33
N GLY A 283 33.39 -39.27 27.10
CA GLY A 283 32.76 -38.55 25.99
C GLY A 283 33.60 -37.38 25.43
N VAL A 284 34.90 -37.34 25.73
CA VAL A 284 35.83 -36.36 25.18
C VAL A 284 36.59 -36.91 23.99
N GLY A 285 36.84 -36.06 23.00
CA GLY A 285 37.64 -36.35 21.81
C GLY A 285 38.52 -35.15 21.44
N GLY A 286 39.44 -35.33 20.50
CA GLY A 286 40.41 -34.30 20.10
C GLY A 286 41.26 -33.81 21.26
N ILE A 287 41.50 -32.48 21.33
CA ILE A 287 42.36 -31.84 22.34
C ILE A 287 42.02 -32.26 23.77
N TRP A 288 40.73 -32.45 24.09
CA TRP A 288 40.30 -32.86 25.43
C TRP A 288 40.79 -34.25 25.83
N LYS A 289 40.82 -35.18 24.86
CA LYS A 289 41.37 -36.51 25.07
C LYS A 289 42.88 -36.44 25.27
N ASP A 290 43.56 -35.69 24.41
CA ASP A 290 45.02 -35.51 24.49
C ASP A 290 45.45 -34.89 25.83
N LEU A 291 44.71 -33.90 26.33
CA LEU A 291 44.95 -33.30 27.65
C LEU A 291 44.75 -34.29 28.79
N THR A 292 43.73 -35.16 28.70
CA THR A 292 43.48 -36.22 29.70
C THR A 292 44.63 -37.24 29.69
N GLU A 293 45.07 -37.67 28.52
CA GLU A 293 46.22 -38.57 28.35
C GLU A 293 47.52 -37.94 28.90
N ASN A 294 47.75 -36.65 28.67
CA ASN A 294 48.90 -35.93 29.22
C ASN A 294 48.89 -35.86 30.76
N VAL A 295 47.72 -35.62 31.37
CA VAL A 295 47.58 -35.65 32.84
C VAL A 295 47.88 -37.04 33.39
N ASN A 296 47.43 -38.09 32.69
CA ASN A 296 47.73 -39.48 33.04
C ASN A 296 49.21 -39.82 32.92
N LEU A 297 49.88 -39.36 31.87
CA LEU A 297 51.32 -39.54 31.70
C LEU A 297 52.10 -38.86 32.85
N MET A 298 51.71 -37.63 33.21
CA MET A 298 52.32 -36.91 34.33
C MET A 298 52.12 -37.64 35.67
N ALA A 299 50.89 -38.07 35.96
CA ALA A 299 50.56 -38.82 37.16
C ALA A 299 51.29 -40.18 37.23
N GLY A 300 51.41 -40.87 36.09
CA GLY A 300 52.17 -42.11 35.95
C GLY A 300 53.66 -41.91 36.21
N ASN A 301 54.27 -40.87 35.62
CA ASN A 301 55.68 -40.55 35.83
C ASN A 301 55.98 -40.25 37.30
N LEU A 302 55.15 -39.43 37.96
CA LEU A 302 55.27 -39.14 39.40
C LEU A 302 55.18 -40.42 40.23
N THR A 303 54.22 -41.29 39.91
CA THR A 303 54.05 -42.59 40.58
C THR A 303 55.29 -43.46 40.47
N SER A 304 55.85 -43.60 39.27
CA SER A 304 57.06 -44.40 39.05
C SER A 304 58.27 -43.81 39.77
N GLN A 305 58.46 -42.49 39.69
CA GLN A 305 59.58 -41.82 40.37
C GLN A 305 59.54 -41.99 41.88
N VAL A 306 58.38 -41.81 42.51
CA VAL A 306 58.25 -41.94 43.98
C VAL A 306 58.44 -43.39 44.42
N ARG A 307 57.91 -44.37 43.67
CA ARG A 307 58.15 -45.79 43.98
C ARG A 307 59.63 -46.15 43.88
N ASN A 308 60.33 -45.70 42.85
CA ASN A 308 61.76 -45.95 42.69
C ASN A 308 62.63 -45.33 43.79
N ILE A 309 62.15 -44.29 44.48
CA ILE A 309 62.85 -43.70 45.64
C ILE A 309 62.60 -44.51 46.92
N ALA A 310 61.44 -45.17 47.00
CA ALA A 310 61.03 -45.96 48.17
C ALA A 310 61.61 -47.39 48.16
N GLU A 311 62.07 -47.88 47.00
CA GLU A 311 62.81 -49.13 46.80
C GLU A 311 64.32 -48.94 47.08
#